data_AF-A0A1B8B4A4-F1
#
_entry.id   AF-A0A1B8B4A4-F1
#
_cell.length_a   1.000
_cell.length_b   1.000
_cell.length_c   1.000
_cell.angle_alpha   90.00
_cell.angle_beta   90.00
_cell.angle_gamma   90.00
#
_symmetry.space_group_name_H-M   'P 1'
#
loop_
_entity.id
_entity.type
_entity.pdbx_description
1 polymer ?
#
loop_
_entity_poly.entity_id
_entity_poly.type
_entity_poly.pdbx_seq_one_letter_code
_entity_poly.pdbx_strand_id
1 'polypeptide(L)'
;MKLYPSISEDLAAWVQQQPVFFTGSAPTHGSHINVSPKGLADSHFAILGPNQCAYIDRTGSGCETIAHSYDNGRLCLMFMSFGPAPRIVRFFCRSKIVEWDDPAFPDLVRRISKGKRSTFDGARAVIVADVFEAQTSCGFGVPRVKRGIYAPEEISKNLTLDQVLREGVDGKVNELAVFEERPTMDMWMEKQVENNTLLDYHKETNVFSMDGLPGLRAARRSIGETLWFTDAKAHAKKVLAQSEAIAVGFVLALLLYVVMVFVGAVSAT
;
A
#
# COMPACT_ATOMS: atom_id res chain seq x y z
N MET A 1 -1.44 14.77 3.77
CA MET A 1 -1.98 13.39 3.81
C MET A 1 -3.26 13.42 4.64
N LYS A 2 -4.26 12.59 4.33
CA LYS A 2 -5.47 12.47 5.17
C LYS A 2 -5.83 11.00 5.37
N LEU A 3 -6.14 10.65 6.62
CA LEU A 3 -6.54 9.30 7.04
C LEU A 3 -8.06 9.25 7.22
N TYR A 4 -8.62 8.07 6.99
CA TYR A 4 -10.04 7.78 7.06
C TYR A 4 -10.22 6.44 7.78
N PRO A 5 -11.12 6.32 8.76
CA PRO A 5 -11.35 5.06 9.47
C PRO A 5 -12.03 3.99 8.60
N SER A 6 -12.57 4.38 7.45
CA SER A 6 -13.25 3.51 6.51
C SER A 6 -13.17 4.07 5.08
N ILE A 7 -13.57 3.25 4.11
CA ILE A 7 -13.73 3.63 2.71
C ILE A 7 -15.01 4.48 2.61
N SER A 8 -14.86 5.78 2.40
CA SER A 8 -16.00 6.65 2.10
C SER A 8 -16.57 6.36 0.72
N GLU A 9 -17.82 6.76 0.47
CA GLU A 9 -18.47 6.60 -0.84
C GLU A 9 -17.66 7.28 -1.96
N ASP A 10 -17.13 8.48 -1.72
CA ASP A 10 -16.26 9.19 -2.66
C ASP A 10 -14.98 8.41 -2.99
N LEU A 11 -14.37 7.79 -1.97
CA LEU A 11 -13.17 6.98 -2.18
C LEU A 11 -13.52 5.71 -2.94
N ALA A 12 -14.61 5.03 -2.57
CA ALA A 12 -15.11 3.84 -3.24
C ALA A 12 -15.42 4.09 -4.72
N ALA A 13 -16.08 5.21 -5.03
CA ALA A 13 -16.40 5.62 -6.39
C ALA A 13 -15.11 5.94 -7.18
N TRP A 14 -14.16 6.62 -6.55
CA TRP A 14 -12.92 7.03 -7.22
C TRP A 14 -11.97 5.86 -7.51
N VAL A 15 -11.77 4.94 -6.56
CA VAL A 15 -10.84 3.80 -6.76
C VAL A 15 -11.34 2.82 -7.82
N GLN A 16 -12.66 2.63 -7.93
CA GLN A 16 -13.26 1.74 -8.94
C GLN A 16 -13.08 2.25 -10.38
N GLN A 17 -12.75 3.53 -10.57
CA GLN A 17 -12.45 4.10 -11.88
C GLN A 17 -10.99 3.89 -12.32
N GLN A 18 -10.10 3.45 -11.41
CA GLN A 18 -8.69 3.33 -11.75
C GLN A 18 -8.44 2.07 -12.58
N PRO A 19 -7.71 2.17 -13.71
CA PRO A 19 -7.50 1.04 -14.61
C PRO A 19 -6.55 -0.02 -14.03
N VAL A 20 -5.72 0.37 -13.07
CA VAL A 20 -4.75 -0.45 -12.37
C VAL A 20 -4.74 -0.11 -10.89
N PHE A 21 -4.50 -1.12 -10.07
CA PHE A 21 -4.17 -0.98 -8.65
C PHE A 21 -2.96 -1.85 -8.31
N PHE A 22 -2.34 -1.59 -7.17
CA PHE A 22 -1.13 -2.28 -6.75
C PHE A 22 -1.38 -2.95 -5.41
N THR A 23 -0.86 -4.17 -5.25
CA THR A 23 -0.89 -4.92 -4.00
C THR A 23 0.50 -4.88 -3.39
N GLY A 24 0.64 -4.43 -2.14
CA GLY A 24 1.85 -4.51 -1.34
C GLY A 24 1.66 -5.52 -0.21
N SER A 25 2.56 -6.49 -0.10
CA SER A 25 2.52 -7.54 0.93
C SER A 25 3.94 -7.95 1.32
N ALA A 26 4.13 -8.40 2.55
CA ALA A 26 5.42 -8.88 3.02
C ALA A 26 5.22 -10.01 4.03
N PRO A 27 6.13 -11.01 4.05
CA PRO A 27 6.14 -12.02 5.09
C PRO A 27 6.68 -11.42 6.40
N THR A 28 6.49 -12.11 7.51
CA THR A 28 6.92 -11.66 8.83
C THR A 28 8.44 -11.66 8.94
N HIS A 29 9.08 -12.69 8.37
CA HIS A 29 10.53 -12.94 8.52
C HIS A 29 11.29 -13.09 7.19
N GLY A 30 10.60 -13.01 6.04
CA GLY A 30 11.26 -13.08 4.74
C GLY A 30 11.88 -11.74 4.32
N SER A 31 12.92 -11.81 3.48
CA SER A 31 13.66 -10.63 2.99
C SER A 31 12.96 -9.88 1.86
N HIS A 32 12.11 -10.56 1.09
CA HIS A 32 11.48 -9.99 -0.09
C HIS A 32 10.15 -9.34 0.27
N ILE A 33 10.01 -8.06 -0.11
CA ILE A 33 8.73 -7.34 -0.08
C ILE A 33 8.12 -7.46 -1.47
N ASN A 34 6.88 -7.94 -1.55
CA ASN A 34 6.19 -8.10 -2.81
C ASN A 34 5.32 -6.88 -3.13
N VAL A 35 5.45 -6.37 -4.37
CA VAL A 35 4.57 -5.37 -4.95
C VAL A 35 4.15 -5.85 -6.33
N SER A 36 2.84 -5.92 -6.59
CA SER A 36 2.32 -6.43 -7.87
C SER A 36 1.24 -5.50 -8.44
N PRO A 37 1.34 -5.09 -9.71
CA PRO A 37 0.23 -4.42 -10.39
C PRO A 37 -0.88 -5.42 -10.70
N LYS A 38 -2.13 -4.97 -10.59
CA LYS A 38 -3.35 -5.71 -10.89
C LYS A 38 -4.22 -4.85 -11.82
N GLY A 39 -4.64 -5.43 -12.93
CA GLY A 39 -5.53 -4.78 -13.91
C GLY A 39 -6.97 -5.28 -13.83
N LEU A 40 -7.74 -5.00 -14.88
CA LEU A 40 -9.14 -5.44 -15.01
C LEU A 40 -10.03 -4.99 -13.85
N ALA A 41 -9.72 -3.85 -13.24
CA ALA A 41 -10.35 -3.39 -12.01
C ALA A 41 -11.89 -3.40 -12.07
N ASP A 42 -12.50 -3.02 -13.19
CA ASP A 42 -13.98 -3.03 -13.34
C ASP A 42 -14.61 -4.43 -13.22
N SER A 43 -13.85 -5.49 -13.51
CA SER A 43 -14.35 -6.88 -13.48
C SER A 43 -13.73 -7.76 -12.41
N HIS A 44 -12.59 -7.35 -11.84
CA HIS A 44 -11.79 -8.14 -10.91
C HIS A 44 -11.62 -7.49 -9.55
N PHE A 45 -12.09 -6.25 -9.33
CA PHE A 45 -12.04 -5.58 -8.03
C PHE A 45 -13.41 -5.00 -7.67
N ALA A 46 -13.83 -5.12 -6.42
CA ALA A 46 -15.05 -4.51 -5.93
C ALA A 46 -14.93 -4.04 -4.48
N ILE A 47 -15.61 -2.93 -4.18
CA ILE A 47 -15.91 -2.50 -2.82
C ILE A 47 -17.12 -3.30 -2.35
N LEU A 48 -16.98 -4.04 -1.26
CA LEU A 48 -18.00 -4.91 -0.69
C LEU A 48 -18.76 -4.25 0.47
N GLY A 49 -18.19 -3.18 1.04
CA GLY A 49 -18.76 -2.39 2.12
C GLY A 49 -17.77 -1.29 2.58
N PRO A 50 -18.11 -0.53 3.64
CA PRO A 50 -17.28 0.59 4.11
C PRO A 50 -15.89 0.15 4.61
N ASN A 51 -15.71 -1.10 5.00
CA ASN A 51 -14.43 -1.63 5.50
C ASN A 51 -14.03 -2.93 4.80
N GLN A 52 -14.60 -3.21 3.63
CA GLN A 52 -14.30 -4.44 2.91
C GLN A 52 -14.24 -4.21 1.41
N CYS A 53 -13.21 -4.74 0.79
CA CYS A 53 -13.10 -4.86 -0.65
C CYS A 53 -12.55 -6.24 -1.00
N ALA A 54 -12.64 -6.63 -2.25
CA ALA A 54 -12.09 -7.90 -2.71
C ALA A 54 -11.62 -7.80 -4.16
N TYR A 55 -10.66 -8.66 -4.51
CA TYR A 55 -10.31 -8.87 -5.90
C TYR A 55 -10.10 -10.34 -6.25
N ILE A 56 -10.32 -10.65 -7.52
CA ILE A 56 -10.13 -11.99 -8.08
C ILE A 56 -8.65 -12.15 -8.44
N ASP A 57 -8.01 -13.15 -7.86
CA ASP A 57 -6.65 -13.54 -8.20
C ASP A 57 -6.70 -14.69 -9.23
N ARG A 58 -6.33 -14.35 -10.47
CA ARG A 58 -6.14 -15.32 -11.54
C ARG A 58 -4.75 -15.93 -11.47
N THR A 59 -4.65 -17.15 -11.99
CA THR A 59 -3.41 -17.91 -12.10
C THR A 59 -2.37 -17.09 -12.82
N GLY A 60 -1.25 -16.87 -12.15
CA GLY A 60 -0.08 -16.14 -12.64
C GLY A 60 1.20 -16.84 -12.20
N SER A 61 2.36 -16.19 -12.41
CA SER A 61 3.68 -16.80 -12.22
C SER A 61 4.07 -17.12 -10.77
N GLY A 62 3.40 -16.52 -9.78
CA GLY A 62 3.71 -16.72 -8.35
C GLY A 62 2.50 -16.52 -7.45
N CYS A 63 2.68 -16.70 -6.13
CA CYS A 63 1.60 -16.61 -5.13
C CYS A 63 1.99 -15.78 -3.89
N GLU A 64 2.99 -14.89 -4.00
CA GLU A 64 3.54 -14.10 -2.89
C GLU A 64 2.48 -13.45 -2.00
N THR A 65 1.48 -12.76 -2.58
CA THR A 65 0.41 -12.13 -1.77
C THR A 65 -0.43 -13.14 -1.00
N ILE A 66 -0.71 -14.32 -1.58
CA ILE A 66 -1.45 -15.41 -0.91
C ILE A 66 -0.58 -15.98 0.22
N ALA A 67 0.69 -16.28 -0.05
CA ALA A 67 1.62 -16.79 0.95
C ALA A 67 1.80 -15.83 2.14
N HIS A 68 1.98 -14.53 1.88
CA HIS A 68 2.05 -13.50 2.92
C HIS A 68 0.74 -13.35 3.67
N SER A 69 -0.40 -13.55 2.99
CA SER A 69 -1.70 -13.56 3.66
C SER A 69 -1.83 -14.71 4.65
N TYR A 70 -1.35 -15.91 4.31
CA TYR A 70 -1.35 -17.06 5.23
C TYR A 70 -0.37 -16.90 6.38
N ASP A 71 0.80 -16.29 6.13
CA ASP A 71 1.79 -16.02 7.17
C ASP A 71 1.32 -14.96 8.18
N ASN A 72 0.84 -13.81 7.71
CA ASN A 72 0.48 -12.70 8.60
C ASN A 72 -0.71 -11.84 8.16
N GLY A 73 -1.27 -12.06 6.97
CA GLY A 73 -2.45 -11.34 6.51
C GLY A 73 -2.23 -9.88 6.11
N ARG A 74 -1.02 -9.30 6.23
CA ARG A 74 -0.79 -7.87 5.96
C ARG A 74 -0.88 -7.58 4.46
N LEU A 75 -1.78 -6.67 4.09
CA LEU A 75 -1.98 -6.23 2.72
C LEU A 75 -2.18 -4.72 2.66
N CYS A 76 -1.62 -4.10 1.63
CA CYS A 76 -1.91 -2.73 1.23
C CYS A 76 -2.37 -2.73 -0.23
N LEU A 77 -3.53 -2.14 -0.50
CA LEU A 77 -3.98 -1.86 -1.87
C LEU A 77 -3.73 -0.39 -2.18
N MET A 78 -3.10 -0.08 -3.31
CA MET A 78 -2.82 1.30 -3.72
C MET A 78 -3.41 1.60 -5.11
N PHE A 79 -4.05 2.76 -5.22
CA PHE A 79 -4.63 3.32 -6.43
C PHE A 79 -4.00 4.69 -6.69
N MET A 80 -3.82 5.07 -7.95
CA MET A 80 -3.24 6.38 -8.31
C MET A 80 -3.93 7.01 -9.50
N SER A 81 -3.92 8.35 -9.54
CA SER A 81 -4.50 9.14 -10.62
C SER A 81 -3.57 9.23 -11.83
N PHE A 82 -4.09 8.88 -13.00
CA PHE A 82 -3.49 9.19 -14.30
C PHE A 82 -4.04 10.47 -14.92
N GLY A 83 -5.04 11.10 -14.29
CA GLY A 83 -5.72 12.30 -14.77
C GLY A 83 -5.11 13.61 -14.27
N PRO A 84 -5.78 14.75 -14.49
CA PRO A 84 -5.23 16.06 -14.16
C PRO A 84 -5.05 16.28 -12.66
N ALA A 85 -5.96 15.80 -11.82
CA ALA A 85 -5.86 15.93 -10.37
C ALA A 85 -4.94 14.84 -9.78
N PRO A 86 -3.81 15.18 -9.14
CA PRO A 86 -2.91 14.21 -8.53
C PRO A 86 -3.54 13.61 -7.26
N ARG A 87 -3.62 12.29 -7.19
CA ARG A 87 -4.16 11.57 -6.02
C ARG A 87 -3.59 10.17 -5.94
N ILE A 88 -3.27 9.74 -4.72
CA ILE A 88 -2.99 8.35 -4.38
C ILE A 88 -3.94 7.96 -3.25
N VAL A 89 -4.55 6.78 -3.36
CA VAL A 89 -5.35 6.17 -2.29
C VAL A 89 -4.68 4.87 -1.86
N ARG A 90 -4.56 4.65 -0.55
CA ARG A 90 -4.13 3.38 0.03
C ARG A 90 -5.23 2.81 0.93
N PHE A 91 -5.46 1.51 0.84
CA PHE A 91 -6.25 0.76 1.80
C PHE A 91 -5.31 -0.15 2.58
N PHE A 92 -5.17 0.12 3.88
CA PHE A 92 -4.45 -0.75 4.80
C PHE A 92 -5.42 -1.80 5.33
N CYS A 93 -5.10 -3.07 5.11
CA CYS A 93 -6.04 -4.15 5.33
C CYS A 93 -5.38 -5.41 5.88
N ARG A 94 -6.23 -6.27 6.47
CA ARG A 94 -5.93 -7.68 6.65
C ARG A 94 -6.60 -8.47 5.54
N SER A 95 -5.86 -9.39 4.97
CA SER A 95 -6.32 -10.24 3.87
C SER A 95 -6.75 -11.61 4.37
N LYS A 96 -7.77 -12.15 3.71
CA LYS A 96 -8.23 -13.52 3.80
C LYS A 96 -8.34 -14.07 2.38
N ILE A 97 -7.94 -15.32 2.21
CA ILE A 97 -7.95 -16.00 0.92
C ILE A 97 -9.14 -16.94 0.89
N VAL A 98 -9.95 -16.83 -0.15
CA VAL A 98 -11.02 -17.77 -0.45
C VAL A 98 -10.62 -18.48 -1.74
N GLU A 99 -10.16 -19.72 -1.63
CA GLU A 99 -9.70 -20.50 -2.77
C GLU A 99 -10.86 -20.96 -3.66
N TRP A 100 -10.56 -21.39 -4.88
CA TRP A 100 -11.54 -21.76 -5.89
C TRP A 100 -12.48 -22.92 -5.49
N ASP A 101 -12.05 -23.77 -4.56
CA ASP A 101 -12.77 -24.92 -4.02
C ASP A 101 -13.55 -24.61 -2.73
N ASP A 102 -13.44 -23.39 -2.21
CA ASP A 102 -14.22 -22.92 -1.06
C ASP A 102 -15.69 -22.63 -1.48
N PRO A 103 -16.70 -23.09 -0.72
CA PRO A 103 -18.11 -22.83 -1.01
C PRO A 103 -18.50 -21.34 -1.16
N ALA A 104 -17.77 -20.42 -0.52
CA ALA A 104 -18.01 -18.98 -0.61
C ALA A 104 -17.48 -18.35 -1.91
N PHE A 105 -16.60 -19.05 -2.65
CA PHE A 105 -15.95 -18.52 -3.84
C PHE A 105 -16.94 -18.06 -4.93
N PRO A 106 -17.95 -18.86 -5.35
CA PRO A 106 -18.85 -18.45 -6.42
C PRO A 106 -19.66 -17.20 -6.08
N ASP A 107 -20.06 -17.03 -4.81
CA ASP A 107 -20.79 -15.84 -4.35
C ASP A 107 -19.92 -14.59 -4.39
N LEU A 108 -18.67 -14.69 -3.95
CA LEU A 108 -17.72 -13.59 -4.01
C LEU A 108 -17.45 -13.18 -5.46
N VAL A 109 -17.24 -14.14 -6.37
CA VAL A 109 -17.05 -13.86 -7.79
C VAL A 109 -18.29 -13.19 -8.41
N ARG A 110 -19.50 -13.63 -8.06
CA ARG A 110 -20.75 -12.98 -8.49
C ARG A 110 -20.82 -11.52 -8.02
N ARG A 111 -20.49 -11.26 -6.77
CA ARG A 111 -20.48 -9.89 -6.21
C ARG A 111 -19.46 -9.00 -6.92
N ILE A 112 -18.23 -9.50 -7.13
CA ILE A 112 -17.15 -8.74 -7.78
C ILE A 112 -17.47 -8.47 -9.26
N SER A 113 -18.00 -9.46 -9.97
CA SER A 113 -18.35 -9.33 -11.39
C SER A 113 -19.67 -8.59 -11.64
N LYS A 114 -20.32 -8.05 -10.60
CA LYS A 114 -21.62 -7.38 -10.67
C LYS A 114 -22.70 -8.27 -11.31
N GLY A 115 -22.69 -9.55 -10.95
CA GLY A 115 -23.62 -10.57 -11.45
C GLY A 115 -23.32 -11.11 -12.85
N LYS A 116 -22.27 -10.61 -13.54
CA LYS A 116 -21.96 -11.04 -14.92
C LYS A 116 -21.39 -12.46 -14.99
N ARG A 117 -20.74 -12.94 -13.92
CA ARG A 117 -20.05 -14.24 -13.89
C ARG A 117 -20.10 -14.87 -12.49
N SER A 118 -20.19 -16.19 -12.43
CA SER A 118 -20.03 -16.96 -11.19
C SER A 118 -18.65 -17.57 -11.03
N THR A 119 -17.87 -17.65 -12.11
CA THR A 119 -16.47 -18.10 -12.13
C THR A 119 -15.70 -17.31 -13.19
N PHE A 120 -14.36 -17.30 -13.10
CA PHE A 120 -13.49 -16.82 -14.17
C PHE A 120 -12.49 -17.92 -14.52
N ASP A 121 -12.25 -18.15 -15.80
CA ASP A 121 -11.27 -19.15 -16.23
C ASP A 121 -9.90 -18.87 -15.62
N GLY A 122 -9.33 -19.87 -14.93
CA GLY A 122 -8.05 -19.74 -14.25
C GLY A 122 -8.06 -18.84 -13.01
N ALA A 123 -9.20 -18.41 -12.48
CA ALA A 123 -9.26 -17.83 -11.14
C ALA A 123 -8.95 -18.91 -10.10
N ARG A 124 -7.97 -18.64 -9.23
CA ARG A 124 -7.53 -19.59 -8.21
C ARG A 124 -7.96 -19.20 -6.80
N ALA A 125 -8.21 -17.91 -6.57
CA ALA A 125 -8.67 -17.40 -5.29
C ALA A 125 -9.37 -16.03 -5.45
N VAL A 126 -10.18 -15.68 -4.46
CA VAL A 126 -10.60 -14.31 -4.16
C VAL A 126 -9.82 -13.85 -2.94
N ILE A 127 -9.20 -12.68 -3.05
CA ILE A 127 -8.51 -12.02 -1.94
C ILE A 127 -9.48 -11.01 -1.35
N VAL A 128 -10.00 -11.34 -0.16
CA VAL A 128 -10.89 -10.47 0.62
C VAL A 128 -10.02 -9.62 1.53
N ALA A 129 -10.19 -8.31 1.47
CA ALA A 129 -9.43 -7.33 2.21
C ALA A 129 -10.34 -6.60 3.21
N ASP A 130 -10.15 -6.89 4.49
CA ASP A 130 -10.77 -6.20 5.61
C ASP A 130 -9.96 -4.92 5.90
N VAL A 131 -10.47 -3.78 5.43
CA VAL A 131 -9.82 -2.46 5.47
C VAL A 131 -10.05 -1.82 6.83
N PHE A 132 -8.99 -1.55 7.57
CA PHE A 132 -9.05 -0.87 8.87
C PHE A 132 -8.72 0.62 8.78
N GLU A 133 -8.05 1.06 7.72
CA GLU A 133 -7.76 2.47 7.48
C GLU A 133 -7.57 2.74 5.99
N ALA A 134 -8.16 3.83 5.50
CA ALA A 134 -7.90 4.36 4.18
C ALA A 134 -7.09 5.65 4.27
N GLN A 135 -6.21 5.88 3.31
CA GLN A 135 -5.35 7.05 3.26
C GLN A 135 -5.40 7.68 1.88
N THR A 136 -5.43 9.02 1.87
CA THR A 136 -5.14 9.81 0.69
C THR A 136 -3.82 10.55 0.83
N SER A 137 -3.02 10.56 -0.24
CA SER A 137 -1.82 11.40 -0.34
C SER A 137 -1.75 12.08 -1.71
N CYS A 138 -1.00 13.18 -1.77
CA CYS A 138 -0.74 13.90 -3.01
C CYS A 138 0.15 13.05 -3.92
N GLY A 139 -0.17 13.00 -5.22
CA GLY A 139 0.65 12.37 -6.26
C GLY A 139 1.37 13.42 -7.12
N PHE A 140 1.90 14.47 -6.51
CA PHE A 140 2.37 15.67 -7.24
C PHE A 140 3.51 15.40 -8.21
N GLY A 141 4.30 14.35 -8.02
CA GLY A 141 5.36 13.92 -8.92
C GLY A 141 5.03 12.63 -9.69
N VAL A 142 3.82 12.08 -9.56
CA VAL A 142 3.43 10.88 -10.32
C VAL A 142 3.04 11.32 -11.73
N PRO A 143 3.62 10.75 -12.81
CA PRO A 143 3.25 11.12 -14.18
C PRO A 143 1.75 10.98 -14.46
N ARG A 144 1.25 11.75 -15.42
CA ARG A 144 -0.15 11.72 -15.85
C ARG A 144 -0.24 11.51 -17.35
N VAL A 145 -1.41 11.08 -17.83
CA VAL A 145 -1.68 11.07 -19.27
C VAL A 145 -1.80 12.51 -19.75
N LYS A 146 -1.11 12.82 -20.85
CA LYS A 146 -1.15 14.13 -21.51
C LYS A 146 -2.59 14.51 -21.81
N ARG A 147 -3.00 15.68 -21.34
CA ARG A 147 -4.38 16.18 -21.53
C ARG A 147 -4.77 16.27 -23.00
N GLY A 148 -3.82 16.60 -23.88
CA GLY A 148 -4.09 16.79 -25.31
C GLY A 148 -4.50 15.54 -26.05
N ILE A 149 -4.36 14.36 -25.42
CA ILE A 149 -4.78 13.08 -26.00
C ILE A 149 -6.30 12.88 -25.86
N TYR A 150 -6.91 13.34 -24.76
CA TYR A 150 -8.31 13.05 -24.43
C TYR A 150 -9.19 14.31 -24.24
N ALA A 151 -8.60 15.50 -24.27
CA ALA A 151 -9.30 16.78 -24.22
C ALA A 151 -8.58 17.82 -25.12
N PRO A 152 -8.47 17.57 -26.44
CA PRO A 152 -7.72 18.44 -27.35
C PRO A 152 -8.31 19.85 -27.47
N GLU A 153 -9.64 19.98 -27.40
CA GLU A 153 -10.36 21.27 -27.45
C GLU A 153 -10.06 22.21 -26.26
N GLU A 154 -9.58 21.68 -25.14
CA GLU A 154 -9.26 22.50 -23.94
C GLU A 154 -7.83 23.04 -23.95
N ILE A 155 -6.97 22.60 -24.88
CA ILE A 155 -5.58 23.05 -24.95
C ILE A 155 -5.48 24.24 -25.91
N SER A 156 -5.04 25.38 -25.37
CA SER A 156 -4.87 26.65 -26.07
C SER A 156 -3.94 26.65 -27.29
N LYS A 157 -3.28 25.52 -27.61
CA LYS A 157 -2.19 25.44 -28.58
C LYS A 157 -2.57 24.88 -29.96
N ASN A 158 -3.82 24.44 -30.22
CA ASN A 158 -4.23 23.83 -31.51
C ASN A 158 -3.23 22.77 -32.05
N LEU A 159 -2.58 22.02 -31.15
CA LEU A 159 -1.60 21.01 -31.55
C LEU A 159 -2.32 19.78 -32.12
N THR A 160 -1.78 19.20 -33.18
CA THR A 160 -2.23 17.90 -33.66
C THR A 160 -1.88 16.81 -32.66
N LEU A 161 -2.60 15.68 -32.68
CA LEU A 161 -2.31 14.55 -31.78
C LEU A 161 -0.86 14.06 -31.93
N ASP A 162 -0.32 14.03 -33.16
CA ASP A 162 1.08 13.66 -33.42
C ASP A 162 2.07 14.63 -32.75
N GLN A 163 1.77 15.93 -32.76
CA GLN A 163 2.57 16.93 -32.06
C GLN A 163 2.52 16.75 -30.54
N VAL A 164 1.34 16.48 -29.97
CA VAL A 164 1.19 16.20 -28.53
C VAL A 164 1.98 14.96 -28.11
N LEU A 165 1.94 13.90 -28.91
CA LEU A 165 2.69 12.66 -28.62
C LEU A 165 4.20 12.89 -28.68
N ARG A 166 4.69 13.70 -29.63
CA ARG A 166 6.12 14.01 -29.78
C ARG A 166 6.65 15.01 -28.75
N GLU A 167 5.79 15.76 -28.04
CA GLU A 167 6.21 16.70 -27.00
C GLU A 167 6.82 15.93 -25.80
N GLY A 168 8.14 16.02 -25.58
CA GLY A 168 8.80 15.26 -24.51
C GLY A 168 10.31 15.08 -24.70
N VAL A 169 10.90 14.23 -23.85
CA VAL A 169 12.37 14.16 -23.62
C VAL A 169 13.16 13.64 -24.84
N ASP A 170 12.56 12.84 -25.72
CA ASP A 170 13.28 12.22 -26.84
C ASP A 170 12.64 12.46 -28.22
N GLY A 171 11.49 13.14 -28.28
CA GLY A 171 10.75 13.38 -29.53
C GLY A 171 10.24 12.10 -30.24
N LYS A 172 10.34 10.93 -29.59
CA LYS A 172 9.97 9.64 -30.18
C LYS A 172 8.57 9.23 -29.71
N VAL A 173 7.78 8.73 -30.65
CA VAL A 173 6.46 8.18 -30.34
C VAL A 173 6.62 6.71 -29.95
N ASN A 174 6.50 6.43 -28.65
CA ASN A 174 6.46 5.09 -28.06
C ASN A 174 5.31 5.00 -27.03
N GLU A 175 5.18 3.87 -26.35
CA GLU A 175 4.12 3.64 -25.35
C GLU A 175 4.17 4.62 -24.16
N LEU A 176 5.33 5.23 -23.88
CA LEU A 176 5.51 6.20 -22.81
C LEU A 176 5.21 7.63 -23.25
N ALA A 177 5.14 7.90 -24.56
CA ALA A 177 4.84 9.20 -25.13
C ALA A 177 3.45 9.74 -24.72
N VAL A 178 2.58 8.89 -24.18
CA VAL A 178 1.27 9.29 -23.64
C VAL A 178 1.35 9.97 -22.28
N PHE A 179 2.47 9.84 -21.57
CA PHE A 179 2.66 10.40 -20.24
C PHE A 179 3.45 11.72 -20.28
N GLU A 180 3.16 12.57 -19.32
CA GLU A 180 3.93 13.78 -19.00
C GLU A 180 4.16 13.88 -17.50
N GLU A 181 5.26 14.53 -17.12
CA GLU A 181 5.53 14.88 -15.72
C GLU A 181 4.57 15.97 -15.25
N ARG A 182 4.32 16.00 -13.94
CA ARG A 182 3.49 17.03 -13.32
C ARG A 182 4.39 18.16 -12.83
N PRO A 183 4.14 19.42 -13.20
CA PRO A 183 4.86 20.56 -12.62
C PRO A 183 4.46 20.81 -11.16
N THR A 184 3.45 20.10 -10.65
CA THR A 184 2.86 20.34 -9.33
C THR A 184 3.84 20.13 -8.19
N MET A 185 4.82 19.22 -8.33
CA MET A 185 5.84 19.03 -7.30
C MET A 185 6.76 20.25 -7.22
N ASP A 186 7.30 20.70 -8.35
CA ASP A 186 8.23 21.83 -8.39
C ASP A 186 7.56 23.12 -7.92
N MET A 187 6.36 23.42 -8.44
CA MET A 187 5.58 24.59 -7.99
C MET A 187 5.27 24.55 -6.49
N TRP A 188 5.00 23.35 -5.94
CA TRP A 188 4.78 23.21 -4.50
C TRP A 188 6.06 23.45 -3.71
N MET A 189 7.20 22.92 -4.18
CA MET A 189 8.50 23.12 -3.55
C MET A 189 8.94 24.58 -3.58
N GLU A 190 8.84 25.25 -4.73
CA GLU A 190 9.11 26.68 -4.88
C GLU A 190 8.31 27.48 -3.85
N LYS A 191 7.01 27.21 -3.76
CA LYS A 191 6.15 27.87 -2.76
C LYS A 191 6.57 27.57 -1.31
N GLN A 192 7.02 26.36 -0.99
CA GLN A 192 7.50 26.04 0.36
C GLN A 192 8.80 26.79 0.69
N VAL A 193 9.70 26.95 -0.28
CA VAL A 193 10.96 27.67 -0.14
C VAL A 193 10.70 29.17 0.00
N GLU A 194 9.87 29.75 -0.86
CA GLU A 194 9.48 31.17 -0.81
C GLU A 194 8.86 31.55 0.53
N ASN A 195 8.01 30.69 1.09
CA ASN A 195 7.37 30.93 2.38
C ASN A 195 8.24 30.53 3.58
N ASN A 196 9.44 29.99 3.35
CA ASN A 196 10.34 29.47 4.37
C ASN A 196 9.70 28.41 5.31
N THR A 197 8.72 27.65 4.80
CA THR A 197 7.94 26.67 5.58
C THR A 197 8.45 25.24 5.46
N LEU A 198 9.44 24.97 4.60
CA LEU A 198 9.89 23.61 4.27
C LEU A 198 10.42 22.84 5.50
N LEU A 199 11.19 23.49 6.36
CA LEU A 199 11.72 22.85 7.57
C LEU A 199 10.62 22.54 8.59
N ASP A 200 9.61 23.40 8.68
CA ASP A 200 8.46 23.16 9.56
C ASP A 200 7.62 22.01 9.01
N TYR A 201 7.45 21.94 7.68
CA TYR A 201 6.81 20.78 7.05
C TYR A 201 7.55 19.46 7.35
N HIS A 202 8.89 19.45 7.34
CA HIS A 202 9.67 18.27 7.73
C HIS A 202 9.44 17.88 9.20
N LYS A 203 9.37 18.85 10.12
CA LYS A 203 9.05 18.60 11.54
C LYS A 203 7.68 17.96 11.70
N GLU A 204 6.69 18.44 10.95
CA GLU A 204 5.31 17.94 11.06
C GLU A 204 5.14 16.55 10.44
N THR A 205 5.82 16.28 9.33
CA THR A 205 5.47 15.11 8.48
C THR A 205 6.54 14.02 8.40
N ASN A 206 7.76 14.27 8.88
CA ASN A 206 8.88 13.33 8.70
C ASN A 206 9.59 12.90 9.99
N VAL A 207 9.11 13.32 11.16
CA VAL A 207 9.68 12.90 12.45
C VAL A 207 9.36 11.44 12.76
N PHE A 208 8.14 10.99 12.47
CA PHE A 208 7.70 9.62 12.68
C PHE A 208 6.91 9.09 11.48
N SER A 209 6.98 7.78 11.27
CA SER A 209 6.01 7.08 10.40
C SER A 209 4.63 7.00 11.06
N MET A 210 3.64 6.58 10.30
CA MET A 210 2.27 6.34 10.82
C MET A 210 2.22 5.34 11.98
N ASP A 211 3.09 4.32 11.96
CA ASP A 211 3.18 3.32 13.03
C ASP A 211 4.02 3.79 14.23
N GLY A 212 4.45 5.06 14.22
CA GLY A 212 5.30 5.66 15.24
C GLY A 212 6.76 5.23 15.16
N LEU A 213 7.20 4.60 14.06
CA LEU A 213 8.62 4.31 13.85
C LEU A 213 9.41 5.60 13.64
N PRO A 214 10.65 5.70 14.14
CA PRO A 214 11.46 6.90 13.98
C PRO A 214 11.74 7.21 12.50
N GLY A 215 11.47 8.45 12.10
CA GLY A 215 11.65 8.96 10.75
C GLY A 215 13.00 9.65 10.52
N LEU A 216 12.99 10.73 9.72
CA LEU A 216 14.20 11.46 9.32
C LEU A 216 14.95 12.01 10.54
N ARG A 217 16.22 11.60 10.68
CA ARG A 217 17.10 12.06 11.77
C ARG A 217 17.22 13.59 11.84
N ALA A 218 17.24 14.27 10.69
CA ALA A 218 17.31 15.73 10.63
C ALA A 218 16.05 16.39 11.22
N ALA A 219 14.86 15.92 10.81
CA ALA A 219 13.58 16.40 11.34
C ALA A 219 13.47 16.15 12.85
N ARG A 220 13.87 14.95 13.30
CA ARG A 220 13.92 14.57 14.72
C ARG A 220 14.85 15.45 15.56
N ARG A 221 16.07 15.74 15.07
CA ARG A 221 16.96 16.70 15.75
C ARG A 221 16.36 18.10 15.83
N SER A 222 15.62 18.52 14.79
CA SER A 222 15.04 19.87 14.75
C SER A 222 13.91 20.10 15.76
N ILE A 223 13.37 19.03 16.36
CA ILE A 223 12.43 19.12 17.50
C ILE A 223 13.13 18.83 18.85
N GLY A 224 14.46 18.80 18.89
CA GLY A 224 15.24 18.57 20.12
C GLY A 224 15.29 17.10 20.57
N GLU A 225 14.96 16.15 19.70
CA GLU A 225 14.89 14.74 20.08
C GLU A 225 16.28 14.12 20.32
N THR A 226 16.42 13.37 21.42
CA THR A 226 17.61 12.53 21.67
C THR A 226 17.53 11.23 20.87
N LEU A 227 18.17 11.20 19.69
CA LEU A 227 18.00 10.13 18.69
C LEU A 227 18.23 8.71 19.25
N TRP A 228 19.32 8.49 19.97
CA TRP A 228 19.68 7.16 20.46
C TRP A 228 18.64 6.60 21.44
N PHE A 229 18.04 7.46 22.27
CA PHE A 229 17.04 7.06 23.25
C PHE A 229 15.75 6.58 22.56
N THR A 230 15.25 7.34 21.58
CA THR A 230 14.06 6.93 20.84
C THR A 230 14.32 5.75 19.92
N ASP A 231 15.51 5.64 19.33
CA ASP A 231 15.89 4.47 18.53
C ASP A 231 15.95 3.21 19.42
N ALA A 232 16.51 3.31 20.64
CA ALA A 232 16.50 2.24 21.61
C ALA A 232 15.08 1.87 22.06
N LYS A 233 14.21 2.86 22.31
CA LYS A 233 12.79 2.63 22.62
C LYS A 233 12.05 1.93 21.49
N ALA A 234 12.29 2.33 20.24
CA ALA A 234 11.69 1.71 19.05
C ALA A 234 12.18 0.26 18.89
N HIS A 235 13.48 0.02 19.14
CA HIS A 235 14.04 -1.33 19.15
C HIS A 235 13.40 -2.20 20.23
N ALA A 236 13.29 -1.71 21.47
CA ALA A 236 12.63 -2.42 22.56
C ALA A 236 11.16 -2.75 22.21
N LYS A 237 10.41 -1.79 21.65
CA LYS A 237 9.03 -2.02 21.18
C LYS A 237 8.96 -3.13 20.12
N LYS A 238 9.91 -3.16 19.18
CA LYS A 238 10.01 -4.21 18.16
C LYS A 238 10.25 -5.59 18.79
N VAL A 239 11.17 -5.68 19.74
CA VAL A 239 11.47 -6.94 20.46
C VAL A 239 10.25 -7.42 21.24
N LEU A 240 9.59 -6.52 21.98
CA LEU A 240 8.41 -6.85 22.77
C LEU A 240 7.19 -7.24 21.91
N ALA A 241 7.13 -6.81 20.65
CA ALA A 241 6.08 -7.21 19.72
C ALA A 241 6.21 -8.67 19.23
N GLN A 242 7.32 -9.36 19.54
CA GLN A 242 7.56 -10.76 19.18
C GLN A 242 7.02 -11.70 20.27
N SER A 243 5.71 -11.61 20.56
CA SER A 243 5.08 -12.32 21.68
C SER A 243 5.28 -13.84 21.65
N GLU A 244 5.20 -14.45 20.47
CA GLU A 244 5.41 -15.89 20.30
C GLU A 244 6.84 -16.31 20.65
N ALA A 245 7.84 -15.57 20.18
CA ALA A 245 9.24 -15.85 20.51
C ALA A 245 9.53 -15.69 22.01
N ILE A 246 8.92 -14.68 22.65
CA ILE A 246 9.02 -14.47 24.10
C ILE A 246 8.39 -15.64 24.86
N ALA A 247 7.20 -16.08 24.45
CA ALA A 247 6.50 -17.20 25.08
C ALA A 247 7.30 -18.50 24.93
N VAL A 248 7.82 -18.79 23.74
CA VAL A 248 8.68 -19.96 23.49
C VAL A 248 9.95 -19.89 24.35
N GLY A 249 10.61 -18.73 24.42
CA GLY A 249 11.78 -18.53 25.25
C GLY A 249 11.51 -18.78 26.74
N PHE A 250 10.37 -18.31 27.25
CA PHE A 250 9.95 -18.55 28.64
C PHE A 250 9.69 -20.03 28.91
N VAL A 251 8.99 -20.73 28.01
CA VAL A 251 8.74 -22.17 28.15
C VAL A 251 10.05 -22.96 28.12
N LEU A 252 10.98 -22.63 27.21
CA LEU A 252 12.29 -23.27 27.15
C LEU A 252 13.11 -23.03 28.42
N ALA A 253 13.06 -21.83 29.00
CA ALA A 253 13.73 -21.53 30.26
C ALA A 253 13.14 -22.34 31.43
N LEU A 254 11.82 -22.47 31.50
CA LEU A 254 11.15 -23.29 32.51
C LEU A 254 11.52 -24.78 32.38
N LEU A 255 11.54 -25.30 31.15
CA LEU A 255 11.96 -26.68 30.88
C LEU A 255 13.42 -26.91 31.28
N LEU A 256 14.32 -25.99 30.93
CA LEU A 256 15.72 -26.05 31.33
C LEU A 256 15.87 -26.03 32.86
N TYR A 257 15.12 -25.18 33.55
CA TYR A 257 15.11 -25.12 35.01
C TYR A 257 14.67 -26.46 35.63
N VAL A 258 13.57 -27.07 35.14
CA VAL A 258 13.11 -28.38 35.61
C VAL A 258 14.17 -29.46 35.40
N VAL A 259 14.84 -29.47 34.25
CA VAL A 259 15.95 -30.40 33.97
C VAL A 259 17.12 -30.17 34.93
N MET A 260 17.51 -28.92 35.18
CA MET A 260 18.59 -28.60 36.12
C MET A 260 18.26 -29.02 37.56
N VAL A 261 16.99 -28.88 37.99
CA VAL A 261 16.53 -29.37 39.29
C VAL A 261 16.59 -30.89 39.35
N PHE A 262 16.09 -31.59 38.32
CA PHE A 262 16.07 -33.05 38.27
C PHE A 262 17.47 -33.68 38.31
N VAL A 263 18.45 -33.04 37.64
CA VAL A 263 19.85 -33.50 37.61
C VAL A 263 20.64 -33.04 38.84
N GLY A 264 20.01 -32.31 39.77
CA GLY A 264 20.65 -31.82 41.00
C GLY A 264 21.65 -30.68 40.77
N ALA A 265 21.62 -30.05 39.59
CA ALA A 265 22.46 -28.89 39.27
C ALA A 265 21.95 -27.60 39.94
N VAL A 266 20.65 -27.54 40.26
CA VAL A 266 20.01 -26.42 40.96
C VAL A 266 19.08 -26.99 42.04
N SER A 267 19.09 -26.40 43.24
CA SER A 267 18.17 -26.80 44.31
C SER A 267 16.79 -26.19 44.06
N ALA A 268 15.73 -26.98 44.12
CA ALA A 268 14.37 -26.45 44.19
C ALA A 268 14.19 -25.82 45.58
N THR A 269 14.16 -24.49 45.64
CA THR A 269 13.75 -23.74 46.84
C THR A 269 12.24 -23.63 46.90
#